data_AF-A0A0D7E281-F1
#
_entry.id   AF-A0A0D7E281-F1
#
_cell.length_a   1.000
_cell.length_b   1.000
_cell.length_c   1.000
_cell.angle_alpha   90.00
_cell.angle_beta   90.00
_cell.angle_gamma   90.00
#
_symmetry.space_group_name_H-M   'P 1'
#
loop_
_entity.id
_entity.type
_entity.pdbx_description
1 polymer ?
#
loop_
_entity_poly.entity_id
_entity_poly.type
_entity_poly.pdbx_seq_one_letter_code
_entity_poly.pdbx_strand_id
1 'polypeptide(L)'
;QTWSDSFSAVEGSNTVSVRQTDVAGNTSGATTVSFVLDTQVAAPTVSLQADTGTSGTDSITNNGTLTIDGTEAGATIEYSTDGGQTWSPTFTPIEGSNTVSVRQTDVAGNTSAATTVSFTLDTQVAAPTVSLQADTGTSGTDGITNNGALTIGGTETGATVEYSTDGGQTWSSSFTPVEGSNT
;
A
#
# COMPACT_ATOMS: atom_id res chain seq x y z
N GLN A 1 -26.13 -49.50 1.78
CA GLN A 1 -26.52 -48.10 1.53
C GLN A 1 -27.83 -47.84 2.25
N THR A 2 -27.82 -46.87 3.15
CA THR A 2 -29.02 -46.38 3.85
C THR A 2 -29.56 -45.19 3.06
N TRP A 3 -30.83 -45.23 2.68
CA TRP A 3 -31.51 -44.13 2.01
C TRP A 3 -32.13 -43.20 3.06
N SER A 4 -32.03 -41.89 2.82
CA SER A 4 -32.59 -40.83 3.67
C SER A 4 -33.50 -39.96 2.81
N ASP A 5 -34.60 -39.48 3.40
CA ASP A 5 -35.54 -38.56 2.74
C ASP A 5 -35.07 -37.10 2.82
N SER A 6 -33.93 -36.84 3.45
CA SER A 6 -33.29 -35.53 3.53
C SER A 6 -31.80 -35.59 3.24
N PHE A 7 -31.30 -34.48 2.69
CA PHE A 7 -29.88 -34.22 2.47
C PHE A 7 -29.55 -32.82 2.97
N SER A 8 -28.46 -32.69 3.70
CA SER A 8 -27.86 -31.42 4.08
C SER A 8 -26.45 -31.39 3.52
N ALA A 9 -26.17 -30.40 2.68
CA ALA A 9 -24.83 -30.21 2.16
C ALA A 9 -23.87 -29.86 3.31
N VAL A 10 -22.66 -30.37 3.21
CA VAL A 10 -21.56 -30.02 4.13
C VAL A 10 -20.54 -29.20 3.36
N GLU A 11 -19.77 -28.38 4.07
CA GLU A 11 -18.65 -27.67 3.46
C GLU A 11 -17.69 -28.67 2.78
N GLY A 12 -17.16 -28.30 1.62
CA GLY A 12 -16.32 -29.15 0.81
C GLY A 12 -17.10 -30.10 -0.11
N SER A 13 -16.54 -31.27 -0.37
CA SER A 13 -17.08 -32.18 -1.39
C SER A 13 -18.35 -32.89 -0.93
N ASN A 14 -19.37 -32.88 -1.80
CA ASN A 14 -20.64 -33.55 -1.62
C ASN A 14 -20.90 -34.46 -2.83
N THR A 15 -21.45 -35.64 -2.57
CA THR A 15 -21.98 -36.54 -3.59
C THR A 15 -23.37 -36.99 -3.16
N VAL A 16 -24.38 -36.74 -4.00
CA VAL A 16 -25.77 -37.03 -3.72
C VAL A 16 -26.33 -37.94 -4.80
N SER A 17 -26.88 -39.09 -4.38
CA SER A 17 -27.60 -40.00 -5.27
C SER A 17 -29.09 -39.98 -4.94
N VAL A 18 -29.94 -39.88 -5.97
CA VAL A 18 -31.40 -39.88 -5.83
C VAL A 18 -32.02 -41.00 -6.66
N ARG A 19 -33.06 -41.62 -6.14
CA ARG A 19 -33.92 -42.59 -6.84
C ARG A 19 -35.35 -42.43 -6.34
N GLN A 20 -36.32 -42.99 -7.05
CA GLN A 20 -37.71 -43.02 -6.62
C GLN A 20 -38.25 -44.44 -6.57
N THR A 21 -39.27 -44.64 -5.74
CA THR A 21 -40.12 -45.83 -5.72
C THR A 21 -41.56 -45.38 -5.92
N ASP A 22 -42.26 -45.93 -6.92
CA ASP A 22 -43.65 -45.56 -7.19
C ASP A 22 -44.64 -46.24 -6.23
N VAL A 23 -45.93 -45.90 -6.34
CA VAL A 23 -47.00 -46.47 -5.49
C VAL A 23 -47.18 -47.98 -5.71
N ALA A 24 -46.80 -48.50 -6.87
CA ALA A 24 -46.84 -49.93 -7.17
C ALA A 24 -45.60 -50.69 -6.64
N GLY A 25 -44.60 -49.97 -6.10
CA GLY A 25 -43.37 -50.54 -5.55
C GLY A 25 -42.21 -50.66 -6.55
N ASN A 26 -42.33 -50.13 -7.77
CA ASN A 26 -41.22 -50.15 -8.74
C ASN A 26 -40.17 -49.11 -8.36
N THR A 27 -38.90 -49.52 -8.25
CA THR A 27 -37.79 -48.62 -7.91
C THR A 27 -36.96 -48.27 -9.16
N SER A 28 -36.68 -46.99 -9.38
CA SER A 28 -35.83 -46.53 -10.48
C SER A 28 -34.35 -46.83 -10.23
N GLY A 29 -33.52 -46.69 -11.28
CA GLY A 29 -32.08 -46.48 -11.10
C GLY A 29 -31.78 -45.18 -10.35
N ALA A 30 -30.59 -45.07 -9.78
CA ALA A 30 -30.15 -43.84 -9.11
C ALA A 30 -29.40 -42.92 -10.08
N THR A 31 -29.66 -41.62 -10.00
CA THR A 31 -28.83 -40.57 -10.61
C THR A 31 -27.97 -39.93 -9.54
N THR A 32 -26.77 -39.47 -9.90
CA THR A 32 -25.80 -38.91 -8.96
C THR A 32 -25.31 -37.55 -9.43
N VAL A 33 -25.17 -36.62 -8.50
CA VAL A 33 -24.50 -35.33 -8.69
C VAL A 33 -23.38 -35.21 -7.68
N SER A 34 -22.25 -34.61 -8.07
CA SER A 34 -21.17 -34.22 -7.16
C SER A 34 -20.89 -32.74 -7.31
N PHE A 35 -20.65 -32.07 -6.19
CA PHE A 35 -20.34 -30.64 -6.14
C PHE A 35 -19.46 -30.33 -4.93
N VAL A 36 -18.86 -29.15 -4.90
CA VAL A 36 -18.17 -28.60 -3.74
C VAL A 36 -19.01 -27.46 -3.22
N LEU A 37 -19.38 -27.51 -1.94
CA LEU A 37 -19.98 -26.36 -1.26
C LEU A 37 -18.84 -25.55 -0.66
N ASP A 38 -18.75 -24.30 -1.07
CA ASP A 38 -17.79 -23.33 -0.56
C ASP A 38 -18.55 -22.09 -0.14
N THR A 39 -18.54 -21.79 1.15
CA THR A 39 -19.31 -20.68 1.74
C THR A 39 -18.44 -19.65 2.46
N GLN A 40 -17.12 -19.79 2.39
CA GLN A 40 -16.21 -19.07 3.27
C GLN A 40 -14.99 -18.58 2.52
N VAL A 41 -14.65 -17.31 2.76
CA VAL A 41 -13.36 -16.74 2.41
C VAL A 41 -12.86 -15.87 3.55
N ALA A 42 -11.57 -15.99 3.87
CA ALA A 42 -10.93 -15.20 4.91
C ALA A 42 -10.62 -13.76 4.42
N ALA A 43 -10.58 -12.80 5.34
CA ALA A 43 -10.11 -11.46 5.02
C ALA A 43 -8.62 -11.49 4.64
N PRO A 44 -8.17 -10.71 3.64
CA PRO A 44 -6.76 -10.61 3.31
C PRO A 44 -6.00 -9.86 4.41
N THR A 45 -4.69 -10.07 4.50
CA THR A 45 -3.81 -9.18 5.27
C THR A 45 -3.28 -8.08 4.38
N VAL A 46 -3.20 -6.85 4.90
CA VAL A 46 -2.84 -5.64 4.14
C VAL A 46 -1.80 -4.87 4.92
N SER A 47 -0.71 -4.48 4.28
CA SER A 47 0.34 -3.63 4.87
C SER A 47 1.05 -2.80 3.81
N LEU A 48 1.77 -1.76 4.21
CA LEU A 48 2.75 -1.12 3.32
C LEU A 48 3.82 -2.13 2.94
N GLN A 49 4.19 -2.20 1.65
CA GLN A 49 5.31 -3.03 1.19
C GLN A 49 6.61 -2.60 1.87
N ALA A 50 6.78 -1.29 2.06
CA ALA A 50 7.84 -0.70 2.87
C ALA A 50 7.34 0.63 3.46
N ASP A 51 7.53 0.79 4.77
CA ASP A 51 7.44 2.09 5.42
C ASP A 51 8.82 2.74 5.34
N THR A 52 8.94 3.76 4.49
CA THR A 52 10.23 4.33 4.07
C THR A 52 10.62 5.53 4.92
N GLY A 53 11.85 6.03 4.77
CA GLY A 53 12.34 7.15 5.56
C GLY A 53 13.07 6.69 6.82
N THR A 54 13.08 7.55 7.85
CA THR A 54 13.88 7.33 9.06
C THR A 54 13.27 6.34 10.04
N SER A 55 11.95 6.19 10.01
CA SER A 55 11.20 5.25 10.83
C SER A 55 10.54 4.22 9.90
N GLY A 56 10.57 2.95 10.28
CA GLY A 56 9.93 1.87 9.52
C GLY A 56 8.57 1.46 10.10
N THR A 57 7.98 2.29 10.98
CA THR A 57 6.76 1.96 11.72
C THR A 57 5.84 3.16 12.02
N ASP A 58 6.10 4.33 11.45
CA ASP A 58 5.30 5.55 11.66
C ASP A 58 4.25 5.78 10.57
N SER A 59 4.23 4.92 9.55
CA SER A 59 3.30 4.98 8.42
C SER A 59 3.41 6.27 7.61
N ILE A 60 4.62 6.83 7.51
CA ILE A 60 4.94 7.99 6.67
C ILE A 60 5.96 7.51 5.64
N THR A 61 5.55 7.47 4.37
CA THR A 61 6.34 6.81 3.32
C THR A 61 6.34 7.63 2.04
N ASN A 62 7.42 7.56 1.26
CA ASN A 62 7.45 8.04 -0.12
C ASN A 62 6.97 6.99 -1.14
N ASN A 63 6.54 5.81 -0.67
CA ASN A 63 6.03 4.73 -1.50
C ASN A 63 4.77 4.12 -0.88
N GLY A 64 3.60 4.45 -1.45
CA GLY A 64 2.30 3.96 -1.00
C GLY A 64 1.90 2.57 -1.52
N THR A 65 2.85 1.78 -2.02
CA THR A 65 2.57 0.42 -2.50
C THR A 65 2.19 -0.50 -1.35
N LEU A 66 1.10 -1.25 -1.51
CA LEU A 66 0.61 -2.20 -0.51
C LEU A 66 1.01 -3.63 -0.87
N THR A 67 1.31 -4.42 0.15
CA THR A 67 1.38 -5.88 0.08
C THR A 67 0.05 -6.45 0.56
N ILE A 68 -0.55 -7.30 -0.29
CA ILE A 68 -1.79 -8.02 0.00
C ILE A 68 -1.47 -9.51 0.04
N ASP A 69 -1.72 -10.15 1.17
CA ASP A 69 -1.45 -11.57 1.41
C ASP A 69 -2.70 -12.29 1.92
N GLY A 70 -2.65 -13.62 1.96
CA GLY A 70 -3.78 -14.45 2.42
C GLY A 70 -4.93 -14.52 1.43
N THR A 71 -4.67 -14.24 0.14
CA THR A 71 -5.67 -14.32 -0.92
C THR A 71 -5.79 -15.72 -1.49
N GLU A 72 -7.01 -16.15 -1.78
CA GLU A 72 -7.25 -17.44 -2.43
C GLU A 72 -6.88 -17.42 -3.92
N ALA A 73 -6.53 -18.58 -4.45
CA ALA A 73 -6.15 -18.70 -5.85
C ALA A 73 -7.35 -18.40 -6.76
N GLY A 74 -7.21 -17.40 -7.63
CA GLY A 74 -8.27 -16.97 -8.54
C GLY A 74 -9.27 -16.00 -7.92
N ALA A 75 -9.10 -15.62 -6.64
CA ALA A 75 -9.89 -14.57 -6.03
C ALA A 75 -9.60 -13.21 -6.67
N THR A 76 -10.62 -12.35 -6.72
CA THR A 76 -10.47 -10.94 -7.10
C THR A 76 -10.25 -10.09 -5.87
N ILE A 77 -9.32 -9.13 -5.94
CA ILE A 77 -9.05 -8.17 -4.87
C ILE A 77 -9.73 -6.85 -5.20
N GLU A 78 -10.37 -6.24 -4.21
CA GLU A 78 -11.02 -4.94 -4.35
C GLU A 78 -10.60 -3.99 -3.22
N TYR A 79 -10.53 -2.71 -3.55
CA TYR A 79 -10.08 -1.63 -2.67
C TYR A 79 -11.18 -0.57 -2.51
N SER A 80 -11.27 0.02 -1.33
CA SER A 80 -12.19 1.11 -1.01
C SER A 80 -11.49 2.21 -0.22
N THR A 81 -11.72 3.46 -0.60
CA THR A 81 -11.19 4.67 0.07
C THR A 81 -12.28 5.54 0.69
N ASP A 82 -13.53 5.06 0.70
CA ASP A 82 -14.72 5.81 1.16
C ASP A 82 -15.50 5.09 2.27
N GLY A 83 -14.78 4.25 3.04
CA GLY A 83 -15.36 3.49 4.15
C GLY A 83 -16.16 2.27 3.71
N GLY A 84 -15.87 1.70 2.53
CA GLY A 84 -16.51 0.50 2.02
C GLY A 84 -17.78 0.75 1.21
N GLN A 85 -18.06 2.00 0.81
CA GLN A 85 -19.24 2.34 0.02
C GLN A 85 -19.03 1.99 -1.47
N THR A 86 -17.83 2.24 -1.99
CA THR A 86 -17.43 1.86 -3.35
C THR A 86 -16.16 1.01 -3.33
N TRP A 87 -16.08 0.11 -4.32
CA TRP A 87 -15.01 -0.87 -4.45
C TRP A 87 -14.45 -0.84 -5.88
N SER A 88 -13.13 -0.83 -5.99
CA SER A 88 -12.37 -0.76 -7.24
C SER A 88 -11.36 -1.90 -7.32
N PRO A 89 -11.08 -2.47 -8.50
CA PRO A 89 -10.02 -3.49 -8.66
C PRO A 89 -8.61 -2.91 -8.52
N THR A 90 -8.47 -1.58 -8.50
CA THR A 90 -7.19 -0.87 -8.38
C THR A 90 -7.25 0.18 -7.28
N PHE A 91 -6.08 0.41 -6.66
CA PHE A 91 -5.84 1.49 -5.73
C PHE A 91 -4.62 2.28 -6.17
N THR A 92 -4.75 3.61 -6.20
CA THR A 92 -3.64 4.53 -6.42
C THR A 92 -3.54 5.42 -5.18
N PRO A 93 -2.42 5.38 -4.45
CA PRO A 93 -2.24 6.25 -3.29
C PRO A 93 -2.14 7.72 -3.74
N ILE A 94 -2.62 8.63 -2.90
CA ILE A 94 -2.56 10.07 -3.13
C ILE A 94 -1.60 10.72 -2.14
N GLU A 95 -1.03 11.87 -2.49
CA GLU A 95 -0.22 12.64 -1.56
C GLU A 95 -1.02 12.98 -0.29
N GLY A 96 -0.36 12.88 0.87
CA GLY A 96 -0.97 13.07 2.17
C GLY A 96 -1.64 11.80 2.71
N SER A 97 -2.71 11.97 3.48
CA SER A 97 -3.35 10.88 4.21
C SER A 97 -4.13 9.95 3.29
N ASN A 98 -3.88 8.65 3.43
CA ASN A 98 -4.58 7.56 2.77
C ASN A 98 -5.20 6.66 3.84
N THR A 99 -6.46 6.27 3.64
CA THR A 99 -7.11 5.19 4.38
C THR A 99 -7.81 4.29 3.38
N VAL A 100 -7.42 3.02 3.34
CA VAL A 100 -7.87 2.08 2.32
C VAL A 100 -8.27 0.76 2.96
N SER A 101 -9.43 0.28 2.59
CA SER A 101 -9.95 -1.03 2.97
C SER A 101 -9.82 -1.99 1.80
N VAL A 102 -9.36 -3.21 2.05
CA VAL A 102 -9.16 -4.23 1.01
C VAL A 102 -9.96 -5.47 1.39
N ARG A 103 -10.63 -6.07 0.41
CA ARG A 103 -11.32 -7.35 0.54
C ARG A 103 -11.02 -8.24 -0.66
N GLN A 104 -11.35 -9.52 -0.54
CA GLN A 104 -11.32 -10.44 -1.67
C GLN A 104 -12.67 -11.09 -1.91
N THR A 105 -12.92 -11.49 -3.14
CA THR A 105 -14.04 -12.36 -3.52
C THR A 105 -13.47 -13.62 -4.18
N ASP A 106 -13.77 -14.79 -3.63
CA ASP A 106 -13.26 -16.07 -4.11
C ASP A 106 -13.92 -16.55 -5.41
N VAL A 107 -13.55 -17.75 -5.86
CA VAL A 107 -14.08 -18.36 -7.08
C VAL A 107 -15.53 -18.87 -6.95
N ALA A 108 -16.00 -19.11 -5.73
CA ALA A 108 -17.39 -19.48 -5.43
C ALA A 108 -18.30 -18.24 -5.30
N GLY A 109 -17.71 -17.04 -5.24
CA GLY A 109 -18.40 -15.76 -5.12
C GLY A 109 -18.60 -15.30 -3.67
N ASN A 110 -17.94 -15.92 -2.69
CA ASN A 110 -17.97 -15.42 -1.32
C ASN A 110 -17.07 -14.19 -1.21
N THR A 111 -17.55 -13.15 -0.52
CA THR A 111 -16.79 -11.93 -0.26
C THR A 111 -16.33 -11.88 1.18
N SER A 112 -15.05 -11.62 1.40
CA SER A 112 -14.46 -11.57 2.73
C SER A 112 -14.88 -10.31 3.52
N ALA A 113 -14.65 -10.33 4.83
CA ALA A 113 -14.53 -9.08 5.57
C ALA A 113 -13.36 -8.24 5.01
N ALA A 114 -13.40 -6.93 5.23
CA ALA A 114 -12.36 -6.01 4.77
C ALA A 114 -11.29 -5.78 5.85
N THR A 115 -10.06 -5.60 5.40
CA THR A 115 -8.93 -5.17 6.23
C THR A 115 -8.55 -3.74 5.86
N THR A 116 -8.46 -2.85 6.85
CA THR A 116 -8.17 -1.42 6.64
C THR A 116 -6.74 -1.09 7.06
N VAL A 117 -6.05 -0.30 6.23
CA VAL A 117 -4.75 0.30 6.53
C VAL A 117 -4.79 1.81 6.30
N SER A 118 -4.04 2.56 7.09
CA SER A 118 -3.87 4.00 6.95
C SER A 118 -2.39 4.38 6.95
N PHE A 119 -2.02 5.32 6.09
CA PHE A 119 -0.66 5.84 5.98
C PHE A 119 -0.66 7.25 5.37
N THR A 120 0.46 7.96 5.51
CA THR A 120 0.71 9.23 4.83
C THR A 120 1.71 8.99 3.71
N LEU A 121 1.33 9.31 2.47
CA LEU A 121 2.26 9.37 1.35
C LEU A 121 2.91 10.76 1.34
N ASP A 122 4.22 10.81 1.49
CA ASP A 122 5.01 12.03 1.39
C ASP A 122 6.09 11.83 0.32
N THR A 123 5.85 12.38 -0.87
CA THR A 123 6.79 12.32 -2.00
C THR A 123 7.45 13.66 -2.30
N GLN A 124 7.14 14.68 -1.52
CA GLN A 124 7.46 16.06 -1.84
C GLN A 124 8.43 16.63 -0.82
N VAL A 125 9.54 17.16 -1.33
CA VAL A 125 10.47 17.96 -0.53
C VAL A 125 10.67 19.29 -1.23
N ALA A 126 10.50 20.39 -0.50
CA ALA A 126 10.80 21.71 -1.03
C ALA A 126 12.32 21.94 -1.08
N ALA A 127 12.82 22.57 -2.15
CA ALA A 127 14.22 22.92 -2.23
C ALA A 127 14.58 23.94 -1.12
N PRO A 128 15.72 23.77 -0.43
CA PRO A 128 16.18 24.76 0.52
C PRO A 128 16.59 26.05 -0.19
N THR A 129 16.61 27.15 0.55
CA THR A 129 17.22 28.41 0.10
C THR A 129 18.62 28.54 0.67
N VAL A 130 19.50 29.19 -0.08
CA VAL A 130 20.86 29.51 0.36
C VAL A 130 21.20 30.94 0.00
N SER A 131 21.83 31.67 0.93
CA SER A 131 22.39 33.00 0.69
C SER A 131 23.62 33.22 1.56
N LEU A 132 24.42 34.24 1.25
CA LEU A 132 25.36 34.78 2.24
C LEU A 132 24.58 35.29 3.46
N GLN A 133 25.13 35.06 4.65
CA GLN A 133 24.59 35.64 5.87
C GLN A 133 24.70 37.17 5.84
N ALA A 134 25.82 37.67 5.31
CA ALA A 134 26.04 39.06 4.96
C ALA A 134 27.06 39.16 3.83
N ASP A 135 26.79 39.99 2.84
CA ASP A 135 27.78 40.38 1.83
C ASP A 135 28.56 41.59 2.36
N THR A 136 29.77 41.33 2.85
CA THR A 136 30.53 42.27 3.71
C THR A 136 31.48 43.20 2.95
N GLY A 137 31.44 43.17 1.62
CA GLY A 137 32.22 44.02 0.74
C GLY A 137 31.71 45.46 0.65
N THR A 138 32.28 46.21 -0.30
CA THR A 138 31.86 47.59 -0.61
C THR A 138 30.43 47.65 -1.15
N SER A 139 30.02 46.61 -1.88
CA SER A 139 28.66 46.37 -2.31
C SER A 139 28.07 45.26 -1.44
N GLY A 140 26.80 45.38 -1.08
CA GLY A 140 26.08 44.35 -0.30
C GLY A 140 25.35 43.32 -1.16
N THR A 141 25.60 43.30 -2.47
CA THR A 141 24.86 42.46 -3.42
C THR A 141 25.71 41.94 -4.59
N ASP A 142 27.03 42.17 -4.61
CA ASP A 142 27.88 41.72 -5.71
C ASP A 142 28.51 40.35 -5.46
N GLY A 143 28.32 39.78 -4.27
CA GLY A 143 28.83 38.47 -3.87
C GLY A 143 30.31 38.48 -3.49
N ILE A 144 30.92 39.65 -3.33
CA ILE A 144 32.33 39.81 -2.96
C ILE A 144 32.42 40.09 -1.46
N THR A 145 32.59 39.03 -0.67
CA THR A 145 32.57 39.08 0.80
C THR A 145 33.92 38.71 1.43
N ASN A 146 34.21 39.24 2.62
CA ASN A 146 35.30 38.75 3.48
C ASN A 146 34.83 37.67 4.49
N ASN A 147 33.53 37.37 4.50
CA ASN A 147 32.92 36.36 5.35
C ASN A 147 32.01 35.45 4.52
N GLY A 148 32.44 34.19 4.34
CA GLY A 148 31.73 33.18 3.55
C GLY A 148 30.64 32.42 4.31
N ALA A 149 30.19 32.91 5.47
CA ALA A 149 29.10 32.28 6.21
C ALA A 149 27.80 32.29 5.38
N LEU A 150 27.14 31.14 5.31
CA LEU A 150 25.88 30.96 4.59
C LEU A 150 24.70 30.86 5.56
N THR A 151 23.56 31.40 5.14
CA THR A 151 22.25 31.12 5.74
C THR A 151 21.54 30.09 4.87
N ILE A 152 21.13 28.98 5.48
CA ILE A 152 20.27 27.97 4.86
C ILE A 152 18.87 28.08 5.44
N GLY A 153 17.86 28.12 4.57
CA GLY A 153 16.45 28.22 4.97
C GLY A 153 15.58 27.21 4.24
N GLY A 154 14.33 27.07 4.71
CA GLY A 154 13.33 26.22 4.04
C GLY A 154 13.57 24.72 4.16
N THR A 155 14.43 24.28 5.07
CA THR A 155 14.69 22.84 5.31
C THR A 155 13.60 22.24 6.18
N GLU A 156 13.15 21.04 5.82
CA GLU A 156 12.23 20.26 6.64
C GLU A 156 12.89 19.75 7.92
N THR A 157 12.07 19.46 8.94
CA THR A 157 12.59 18.97 10.22
C THR A 157 13.17 17.57 10.03
N GLY A 158 14.44 17.40 10.42
CA GLY A 158 15.16 16.14 10.25
C GLY A 158 15.78 15.93 8.87
N ALA A 159 15.62 16.88 7.94
CA ALA A 159 16.29 16.83 6.66
C ALA A 159 17.82 16.95 6.82
N THR A 160 18.55 16.24 5.95
CA THR A 160 20.00 16.41 5.83
C THR A 160 20.29 17.53 4.83
N VAL A 161 21.20 18.44 5.20
CA VAL A 161 21.70 19.50 4.30
C VAL A 161 23.10 19.11 3.84
N GLU A 162 23.30 19.14 2.53
CA GLU A 162 24.59 18.86 1.91
C GLU A 162 25.02 20.01 1.00
N TYR A 163 26.33 20.16 0.85
CA TYR A 163 26.98 21.23 0.11
C TYR A 163 27.84 20.63 -0.99
N SER A 164 27.84 21.28 -2.15
CA SER A 164 28.70 20.94 -3.27
C SER A 164 29.35 22.21 -3.81
N THR A 165 30.65 22.13 -4.12
CA THR A 165 31.36 23.20 -4.82
C THR A 165 31.62 22.85 -6.28
N ASP A 166 31.60 21.57 -6.66
CA ASP A 166 31.99 21.08 -7.99
C ASP A 166 30.81 20.90 -8.96
N GLY A 167 29.73 21.67 -8.77
CA GLY A 167 28.54 21.61 -9.62
C GLY A 167 27.64 20.40 -9.38
N GLY A 168 27.67 19.82 -8.17
CA GLY A 168 26.81 18.71 -7.76
C GLY A 168 27.40 17.32 -8.02
N GLN A 169 28.69 17.24 -8.35
CA GLN A 169 29.37 15.96 -8.59
C GLN A 169 29.72 15.27 -7.27
N THR A 170 30.11 16.04 -6.27
CA THR A 170 30.33 15.56 -4.90
C THR A 170 29.57 16.42 -3.89
N TRP A 171 29.15 15.77 -2.79
CA TRP A 171 28.36 16.36 -1.73
C TRP A 171 29.00 16.09 -0.36
N SER A 172 28.94 17.07 0.52
CA SER A 172 29.48 17.00 1.89
C SER A 172 28.44 17.55 2.87
N SER A 173 28.35 16.96 4.06
CA SER A 173 27.50 17.47 5.14
C SER A 173 28.03 18.76 5.79
N SER A 174 29.13 19.32 5.27
CA SER A 174 29.73 20.55 5.74
C SER A 174 30.37 21.34 4.60
N PHE A 175 30.41 22.66 4.76
CA PHE A 175 31.07 23.59 3.85
C PHE A 175 32.03 24.47 4.65
N THR A 176 33.25 24.63 4.14
CA THR A 176 34.24 25.58 4.67
C THR A 176 34.63 26.52 3.53
N PRO A 177 34.35 27.82 3.62
CA PRO A 177 34.71 28.76 2.58
C PRO A 177 36.24 28.90 2.47
N VAL A 178 36.76 28.94 1.24
CA VAL A 178 38.16 29.20 0.92
C VAL A 178 38.32 30.55 0.22
N GLU A 179 39.53 31.10 0.25
CA GLU A 179 39.87 32.32 -0.49
C GLU A 179 39.74 32.07 -2.00
N GLY A 180 39.14 33.03 -2.71
CA GLY A 180 38.89 32.94 -4.14
C GLY A 180 37.59 32.23 -4.49
N SER A 181 37.56 31.57 -5.65
CA SER A 181 36.35 30.88 -6.12
C SER A 181 36.15 29.57 -5.37
N ASN A 182 34.94 29.37 -4.83
CA ASN A 182 34.52 28.15 -4.14
C ASN A 182 33.72 27.27 -5.14
N THR A 183 34.39 26.90 -6.23
CA THR A 183 33.87 26.06 -7.33
C THR A 183 34.63 24.75 -7.46
#